data_AF-A0AAW2QDD1-F1
#
_entry.id   AF-A0AAW2QDD1-F1
#
_cell.length_a   1.000
_cell.length_b   1.000
_cell.length_c   1.000
_cell.angle_alpha   90.00
_cell.angle_beta   90.00
_cell.angle_gamma   90.00
#
_symmetry.space_group_name_H-M   'P 1'
#
loop_
_entity.id
_entity.type
_entity.pdbx_description
1 polymer ?
#
loop_
_entity_poly.entity_id
_entity_poly.type
_entity_poly.pdbx_seq_one_letter_code
_entity_poly.pdbx_strand_id
1 'polypeptide(L)'
;MPQKLQIALNLSYNLFHGPIPITLSRLRELEILDLSNNRFSGKIPEFLSGMTSLTQLVLSNNELSGLIPTFGNYVAVDIKGNKDLIYPKSNPPPATQRKRKSLARDIVIAVASAAMAIGLLMMIAVFISRKYNRINDENTQSVEDSAPPEVVRGNLLTPNSIHRSNIDFRKAMKAVADPSNIMLKTRFSTYYKAMMPSGVSYFVKKLNWSDKIFQLGSHEKFGEELEVLGKLCNSNVMIPLAYVLTVDNAYLFYDFAPKGTLSDVLHHRRGITLDWASRYSIAIGVSQGLAFLHECNSGPILLLDLSSRSIMLKSLNEPQVGDIELCKVIDHLKSTGNLSTIAGSVGYIPPEYAYTMRVTAAGNVYSFGVVLLELLTGKPAVSGGTELAKWVLSNSKQQNKWDQILDFSVSKTSLAVRSQMLAVLKVALACVSVSPESRPKMKSVLRMLLNARNELKFHKYWSMAPTSLNNLYDNTEKQKVEILTKECCATPEAPGDRS
;
A
#
# COMPACT_ATOMS: atom_id res chain seq x y z
N MET A 1 -32.13 -6.31 3.21
CA MET A 1 -30.81 -6.99 3.20
C MET A 1 -30.44 -7.29 1.75
N PRO A 2 -29.16 -7.14 1.36
CA PRO A 2 -28.69 -7.44 0.00
C PRO A 2 -29.02 -8.89 -0.37
N GLN A 3 -29.44 -9.13 -1.62
CA GLN A 3 -29.86 -10.46 -2.09
C GLN A 3 -28.68 -11.41 -2.37
N LYS A 4 -27.45 -10.89 -2.46
CA LYS A 4 -26.22 -11.66 -2.63
C LYS A 4 -25.11 -11.04 -1.78
N LEU A 5 -24.74 -11.71 -0.69
CA LEU A 5 -23.58 -11.39 0.13
C LEU A 5 -22.81 -12.69 0.31
N GLN A 6 -21.64 -12.79 -0.33
CA GLN A 6 -20.87 -14.03 -0.42
C GLN A 6 -19.74 -14.12 0.62
N ILE A 7 -19.09 -13.00 0.93
CA ILE A 7 -17.80 -13.04 1.64
C ILE A 7 -17.99 -12.95 3.17
N ALA A 8 -18.37 -11.79 3.69
CA ALA A 8 -18.47 -11.58 5.13
C ALA A 8 -19.55 -10.56 5.51
N LEU A 9 -20.24 -10.81 6.61
CA LEU A 9 -21.15 -9.88 7.27
C LEU A 9 -20.66 -9.66 8.70
N ASN A 10 -20.06 -8.51 8.95
CA ASN A 10 -19.65 -8.11 10.29
C ASN A 10 -20.58 -7.03 10.83
N LEU A 11 -21.35 -7.37 11.86
CA LEU A 11 -22.24 -6.50 12.61
C LEU A 11 -21.79 -6.38 14.08
N SER A 12 -20.53 -6.69 14.38
CA SER A 12 -19.99 -6.66 15.73
C SER A 12 -19.91 -5.25 16.32
N TYR A 13 -19.84 -5.14 17.65
CA TYR A 13 -19.70 -3.87 18.38
C TYR A 13 -20.83 -2.87 18.10
N ASN A 14 -22.06 -3.36 18.07
CA ASN A 14 -23.25 -2.54 17.95
C ASN A 14 -24.15 -2.71 19.17
N LEU A 15 -25.27 -1.98 19.19
CA LEU A 15 -26.26 -2.02 20.26
C LEU A 15 -27.50 -2.86 19.90
N PHE A 16 -27.39 -3.73 18.88
CA PHE A 16 -28.50 -4.54 18.40
C PHE A 16 -29.01 -5.48 19.50
N HIS A 17 -30.34 -5.61 19.59
CA HIS A 17 -31.01 -6.36 20.64
C HIS A 17 -32.15 -7.21 20.10
N GLY A 18 -32.62 -8.17 20.90
CA GLY A 18 -33.65 -9.13 20.50
C GLY A 18 -33.07 -10.35 19.77
N PRO A 19 -33.91 -11.22 19.19
CA PRO A 19 -33.45 -12.45 18.56
C PRO A 19 -32.72 -12.22 17.24
N ILE A 20 -31.81 -13.15 16.91
CA ILE A 20 -31.16 -13.19 15.60
C ILE A 20 -32.25 -13.37 14.52
N PRO A 21 -32.38 -12.43 13.58
CA PRO A 21 -33.52 -12.41 12.67
C PRO A 21 -33.42 -13.49 11.60
N ILE A 22 -34.55 -14.17 11.34
CA ILE A 22 -34.67 -15.23 10.31
C ILE A 22 -34.31 -14.76 8.90
N THR A 23 -34.33 -13.45 8.65
CA THR A 23 -33.97 -12.85 7.35
C THR A 23 -32.53 -13.15 6.94
N LEU A 24 -31.63 -13.44 7.89
CA LEU A 24 -30.25 -13.88 7.62
C LEU A 24 -30.19 -15.23 6.89
N SER A 25 -31.22 -16.07 6.98
CA SER A 25 -31.31 -17.34 6.24
C SER A 25 -31.27 -17.18 4.71
N ARG A 26 -31.52 -15.97 4.19
CA ARG A 26 -31.47 -15.67 2.76
C ARG A 26 -30.02 -15.56 2.23
N LEU A 27 -29.04 -15.39 3.12
CA LEU A 27 -27.63 -15.20 2.77
C LEU A 27 -26.91 -16.56 2.65
N ARG A 28 -27.39 -17.47 1.80
CA ARG A 28 -26.90 -18.85 1.70
C ARG A 28 -25.44 -19.00 1.27
N GLU A 29 -24.93 -17.98 0.59
CA GLU A 29 -23.55 -17.95 0.09
C GLU A 29 -22.58 -17.30 1.09
N LEU A 30 -23.04 -16.87 2.27
CA LEU A 30 -22.23 -16.15 3.23
C LEU A 30 -21.21 -17.07 3.92
N GLU A 31 -19.92 -16.72 3.83
CA GLU A 31 -18.84 -17.50 4.47
C GLU A 31 -18.57 -17.10 5.92
N ILE A 32 -18.61 -15.80 6.23
CA ILE A 32 -18.29 -15.29 7.58
C ILE A 32 -19.45 -14.46 8.12
N LEU A 33 -19.94 -14.81 9.30
CA LEU A 33 -20.94 -14.03 10.05
C LEU A 33 -20.40 -13.67 11.44
N ASP A 34 -20.21 -12.38 11.69
CA ASP A 34 -19.79 -11.86 13.00
C ASP A 34 -20.88 -10.97 13.60
N LEU A 35 -21.51 -11.45 14.66
CA LEU A 35 -22.53 -10.74 15.46
C LEU A 35 -22.02 -10.43 16.87
N SER A 36 -20.71 -10.52 17.12
CA SER A 36 -20.14 -10.42 18.46
C SER A 36 -20.30 -9.04 19.09
N ASN A 37 -20.25 -8.95 20.42
CA ASN A 37 -20.32 -7.68 21.16
C ASN A 37 -21.58 -6.88 20.82
N ASN A 38 -22.74 -7.51 20.98
CA ASN A 38 -24.07 -6.92 20.82
C ASN A 38 -24.95 -7.33 22.02
N ARG A 39 -26.25 -7.04 21.96
CA ARG A 39 -27.26 -7.46 22.96
C ARG A 39 -28.28 -8.44 22.36
N PHE A 40 -27.87 -9.26 21.39
CA PHE A 40 -28.76 -10.28 20.83
C PHE A 40 -29.15 -11.28 21.91
N SER A 41 -30.44 -11.63 21.97
CA SER A 41 -31.01 -12.46 23.03
C SER A 41 -31.85 -13.61 22.48
N GLY A 42 -32.07 -14.64 23.30
CA GLY A 42 -32.81 -15.84 22.89
C GLY A 42 -31.92 -16.90 22.23
N LYS A 43 -32.55 -17.87 21.55
CA LYS A 43 -31.85 -19.06 21.02
C LYS A 43 -31.02 -18.76 19.78
N ILE A 44 -29.91 -19.50 19.61
CA ILE A 44 -29.20 -19.57 18.34
C ILE A 44 -30.11 -20.28 17.32
N PRO A 45 -30.54 -19.61 16.24
CA PRO A 45 -31.45 -20.23 15.28
C PRO A 45 -30.82 -21.39 14.51
N GLU A 46 -31.56 -22.48 14.32
CA GLU A 46 -31.09 -23.66 13.60
C GLU A 46 -30.74 -23.40 12.13
N PHE A 47 -31.33 -22.37 11.49
CA PHE A 47 -30.99 -22.06 10.10
C PHE A 47 -29.49 -21.75 9.90
N LEU A 48 -28.80 -21.29 10.95
CA LEU A 48 -27.37 -20.99 10.90
C LEU A 48 -26.53 -22.26 10.69
N SER A 49 -26.97 -23.42 11.19
CA SER A 49 -26.27 -24.69 10.93
C SER A 49 -26.55 -25.22 9.52
N GLY A 50 -27.61 -24.76 8.87
CA GLY A 50 -27.98 -25.10 7.49
C GLY A 50 -27.32 -24.21 6.42
N MET A 51 -26.51 -23.21 6.80
CA MET A 51 -25.81 -22.34 5.85
C MET A 51 -24.56 -23.05 5.30
N THR A 52 -24.68 -23.63 4.11
CA THR A 52 -23.66 -24.52 3.53
C THR A 52 -22.31 -23.86 3.24
N SER A 53 -22.29 -22.54 3.03
CA SER A 53 -21.06 -21.80 2.72
C SER A 53 -20.38 -21.23 3.98
N LEU A 54 -21.05 -21.28 5.13
CA LEU A 54 -20.56 -20.67 6.36
C LEU A 54 -19.35 -21.43 6.89
N THR A 55 -18.23 -20.75 7.04
CA THR A 55 -16.98 -21.30 7.60
C THR A 55 -16.65 -20.69 8.95
N GLN A 56 -17.16 -19.50 9.25
CA GLN A 56 -16.92 -18.81 10.52
C GLN A 56 -18.18 -18.11 11.05
N LEU A 57 -18.54 -18.42 12.29
CA LEU A 57 -19.67 -17.84 13.01
C LEU A 57 -19.21 -17.31 14.38
N VAL A 58 -19.24 -16.00 14.56
CA VAL A 58 -18.83 -15.34 15.82
C VAL A 58 -20.06 -14.73 16.49
N LEU A 59 -20.48 -15.30 17.62
CA LEU A 59 -21.64 -14.90 18.44
C LEU A 59 -21.23 -14.45 19.84
N SER A 60 -19.93 -14.26 20.06
CA SER A 60 -19.39 -13.98 21.39
C SER A 60 -19.88 -12.67 21.99
N ASN A 61 -19.96 -12.61 23.32
CA ASN A 61 -20.39 -11.42 24.08
C ASN A 61 -21.77 -10.90 23.63
N ASN A 62 -22.80 -11.75 23.78
CA ASN A 62 -24.21 -11.43 23.60
C ASN A 62 -25.03 -11.98 24.79
N GLU A 63 -26.35 -11.88 24.71
CA GLU A 63 -27.33 -12.38 25.71
C GLU A 63 -28.06 -13.65 25.21
N LEU A 64 -27.38 -14.47 24.39
CA LEU A 64 -27.97 -15.67 23.80
C LEU A 64 -28.11 -16.79 24.83
N SER A 65 -29.17 -17.59 24.69
CA SER A 65 -29.56 -18.63 25.66
C SER A 65 -30.08 -19.90 24.98
N GLY A 66 -30.10 -21.01 25.72
CA GLY A 66 -30.65 -22.28 25.23
C GLY A 66 -29.63 -23.18 24.52
N LEU A 67 -30.13 -24.21 23.83
CA LEU A 67 -29.30 -25.26 23.22
C LEU A 67 -28.51 -24.74 22.02
N ILE A 68 -27.24 -25.13 21.93
CA ILE A 68 -26.38 -24.85 20.79
C ILE A 68 -26.72 -25.85 19.66
N PRO A 69 -27.12 -25.39 18.46
CA PRO A 69 -27.30 -26.26 17.31
C PRO A 69 -26.01 -26.99 16.93
N THR A 70 -26.12 -28.18 16.34
CA THR A 70 -24.94 -28.90 15.83
C THR A 70 -24.49 -28.26 14.52
N PHE A 71 -23.29 -27.71 14.49
CA PHE A 71 -22.66 -27.19 13.28
C PHE A 71 -21.71 -28.23 12.68
N GLY A 72 -21.47 -28.17 11.38
CA GLY A 72 -20.48 -29.03 10.73
C GLY A 72 -19.05 -28.74 11.23
N ASN A 73 -18.18 -29.75 11.22
CA ASN A 73 -16.78 -29.60 11.69
C ASN A 73 -15.96 -28.57 10.90
N TYR A 74 -16.46 -28.11 9.75
CA TYR A 74 -15.86 -27.07 8.91
C TYR A 74 -16.27 -25.64 9.32
N VAL A 75 -17.18 -25.49 10.28
CA VAL A 75 -17.63 -24.18 10.79
C VAL A 75 -16.96 -23.88 12.12
N ALA A 76 -16.12 -22.85 12.16
CA ALA A 76 -15.57 -22.33 13.41
C ALA A 76 -16.63 -21.48 14.13
N VAL A 77 -17.13 -21.94 15.28
CA VAL A 77 -18.18 -21.27 16.06
C VAL A 77 -17.61 -20.70 17.37
N ASP A 78 -17.63 -19.37 17.53
CA ASP A 78 -17.24 -18.69 18.78
C ASP A 78 -18.48 -18.15 19.51
N ILE A 79 -18.81 -18.75 20.65
CA ILE A 79 -19.99 -18.43 21.47
C ILE A 79 -19.63 -17.93 22.88
N LYS A 80 -18.34 -17.65 23.15
CA LYS A 80 -17.89 -17.25 24.49
C LYS A 80 -18.59 -15.99 24.99
N GLY A 81 -18.79 -15.86 26.30
CA GLY A 81 -19.42 -14.68 26.90
C GLY A 81 -20.95 -14.67 26.91
N ASN A 82 -21.62 -15.68 26.33
CA ASN A 82 -23.06 -15.91 26.50
C ASN A 82 -23.30 -16.86 27.67
N LYS A 83 -23.90 -16.38 28.77
CA LYS A 83 -23.95 -17.14 30.04
C LYS A 83 -24.95 -18.29 30.06
N ASP A 84 -26.01 -18.22 29.26
CA ASP A 84 -27.17 -19.12 29.34
C ASP A 84 -27.22 -20.16 28.20
N LEU A 85 -26.10 -20.36 27.48
CA LEU A 85 -25.99 -21.38 26.44
C LEU A 85 -25.72 -22.78 27.01
N ILE A 86 -26.41 -23.78 26.47
CA ILE A 86 -26.35 -25.18 26.91
C ILE A 86 -25.75 -26.03 25.79
N TYR A 87 -24.66 -26.73 26.09
CA TYR A 87 -24.08 -27.72 25.19
C TYR A 87 -24.96 -28.99 25.12
N PRO A 88 -25.21 -29.56 23.93
CA PRO A 88 -25.96 -30.80 23.82
C PRO A 88 -25.26 -31.93 24.61
N LYS A 89 -25.98 -32.56 25.54
CA LYS A 89 -25.50 -33.71 26.32
C LYS A 89 -25.19 -34.88 25.39
N SER A 90 -23.96 -35.39 25.40
CA SER A 90 -23.64 -36.67 24.76
C SER A 90 -24.31 -37.81 25.54
N ASN A 91 -25.26 -38.52 24.94
CA ASN A 91 -25.85 -39.72 25.55
C ASN A 91 -24.77 -40.82 25.70
N PRO A 92 -24.72 -41.54 26.84
CA PRO A 92 -23.84 -42.69 27.00
C PRO A 92 -24.39 -43.91 26.24
N PRO A 93 -23.54 -44.82 25.73
CA PRO A 93 -23.98 -46.06 25.09
C PRO A 93 -24.52 -47.07 26.14
N PRO A 94 -25.36 -48.04 25.73
CA PRO A 94 -25.99 -48.97 26.65
C PRO A 94 -24.98 -49.97 27.25
N ALA A 95 -25.30 -50.41 28.47
CA ALA A 95 -24.45 -51.18 29.35
C ALA A 95 -23.91 -52.47 28.72
N THR A 96 -22.59 -52.66 28.80
CA THR A 96 -21.95 -53.97 28.65
C THR A 96 -21.28 -54.38 29.96
N GLN A 97 -21.57 -55.61 30.36
CA GLN A 97 -21.14 -56.23 31.60
C GLN A 97 -19.62 -56.14 31.81
N ARG A 98 -19.22 -55.85 33.04
CA ARG A 98 -17.84 -55.90 33.54
C ARG A 98 -17.17 -57.23 33.16
N LYS A 99 -16.18 -57.16 32.27
CA LYS A 99 -15.04 -58.09 32.27
C LYS A 99 -13.78 -57.28 32.54
N ARG A 100 -13.08 -57.63 33.63
CA ARG A 100 -11.77 -57.10 34.05
C ARG A 100 -10.87 -56.98 32.81
N LYS A 101 -10.47 -55.76 32.44
CA LYS A 101 -9.58 -55.50 31.30
C LYS A 101 -8.20 -55.13 31.84
N SER A 102 -7.18 -55.80 31.29
CA SER A 102 -5.77 -55.71 31.67
C SER A 102 -5.18 -54.34 31.34
N LEU A 103 -4.45 -53.76 32.31
CA LEU A 103 -3.67 -52.51 32.22
C LEU A 103 -2.74 -52.45 31.00
N ALA A 104 -2.35 -53.61 30.44
CA ALA A 104 -1.50 -53.67 29.26
C ALA A 104 -2.13 -53.03 28.01
N ARG A 105 -3.47 -53.09 27.84
CA ARG A 105 -4.12 -52.52 26.66
C ARG A 105 -4.10 -50.99 26.66
N ASP A 106 -4.24 -50.37 27.82
CA ASP A 106 -4.29 -48.91 27.93
C ASP A 106 -2.89 -48.29 27.73
N ILE A 107 -1.83 -49.01 28.13
CA ILE A 107 -0.44 -48.65 27.80
C ILE A 107 -0.19 -48.74 26.28
N VAL A 108 -0.66 -49.80 25.62
CA VAL A 108 -0.48 -49.96 24.17
C VAL A 108 -1.21 -48.85 23.39
N ILE A 109 -2.42 -48.46 23.82
CA ILE A 109 -3.16 -47.36 23.18
C ILE A 109 -2.45 -46.02 23.39
N ALA A 110 -1.90 -45.76 24.59
CA ALA A 110 -1.15 -44.54 24.88
C ALA A 110 0.17 -44.45 24.08
N VAL A 111 0.87 -45.57 23.90
CA VAL A 111 2.08 -45.62 23.07
C VAL A 111 1.75 -45.43 21.60
N ALA A 112 0.65 -46.03 21.11
CA ALA A 112 0.21 -45.86 19.73
C ALA A 112 -0.23 -44.41 19.42
N SER A 113 -0.91 -43.73 20.35
CA SER A 113 -1.31 -42.33 20.17
C SER A 113 -0.09 -41.39 20.21
N ALA A 114 0.87 -41.64 21.09
CA ALA A 114 2.14 -40.91 21.11
C ALA A 114 2.95 -41.11 19.82
N ALA A 115 3.02 -42.34 19.30
CA ALA A 115 3.69 -42.63 18.04
C ALA A 115 3.03 -41.94 16.84
N MET A 116 1.69 -41.89 16.79
CA MET A 116 0.97 -41.14 15.75
C MET A 116 1.21 -39.63 15.86
N ALA A 117 1.26 -39.07 17.07
CA ALA A 117 1.54 -37.65 17.28
C ALA A 117 2.95 -37.28 16.82
N ILE A 118 3.95 -38.13 17.12
CA ILE A 118 5.33 -37.96 16.65
C ILE A 118 5.39 -38.07 15.11
N GLY A 119 4.69 -39.04 14.52
CA GLY A 119 4.58 -39.18 13.06
C GLY A 119 3.96 -37.95 12.38
N LEU A 120 2.92 -37.37 13.00
CA LEU A 120 2.28 -36.14 12.49
C LEU A 120 3.23 -34.94 12.59
N LEU A 121 3.95 -34.80 13.70
CA LEU A 121 4.96 -33.75 13.88
C LEU A 121 6.11 -33.89 12.88
N MET A 122 6.57 -35.11 12.61
CA MET A 122 7.57 -35.40 11.58
C MET A 122 7.05 -35.06 10.17
N MET A 123 5.80 -35.39 9.85
CA MET A 123 5.18 -34.99 8.58
C MET A 123 5.05 -33.47 8.44
N ILE A 124 4.67 -32.77 9.51
CA ILE A 124 4.61 -31.30 9.53
C ILE A 124 6.01 -30.72 9.37
N ALA A 125 7.02 -31.27 10.04
CA ALA A 125 8.40 -30.85 9.91
C ALA A 125 8.93 -31.09 8.49
N VAL A 126 8.62 -32.24 7.87
CA VAL A 126 8.96 -32.53 6.47
C VAL A 126 8.19 -31.62 5.53
N PHE A 127 6.93 -31.26 5.82
CA PHE A 127 6.16 -30.34 5.01
C PHE A 127 6.70 -28.91 5.10
N ILE A 128 7.05 -28.44 6.31
CA ILE A 128 7.71 -27.15 6.54
C ILE A 128 9.10 -27.15 5.89
N SER A 129 9.85 -28.24 6.01
CA SER A 129 11.18 -28.39 5.41
C SER A 129 11.09 -28.47 3.89
N ARG A 130 10.12 -29.19 3.32
CA ARG A 130 9.83 -29.17 1.87
C ARG A 130 9.33 -27.82 1.40
N LYS A 131 8.58 -27.07 2.22
CA LYS A 131 8.12 -25.71 1.88
C LYS A 131 9.28 -24.71 1.98
N TYR A 132 10.15 -24.84 2.97
CA TYR A 132 11.35 -24.04 3.14
C TYR A 132 12.36 -24.36 2.04
N ASN A 133 12.56 -25.63 1.71
CA ASN A 133 13.36 -26.09 0.58
C ASN A 133 12.72 -25.69 -0.74
N ARG A 134 11.39 -25.68 -0.89
CA ARG A 134 10.71 -25.21 -2.11
C ARG A 134 10.77 -23.69 -2.27
N ILE A 135 10.72 -22.93 -1.18
CA ILE A 135 10.98 -21.47 -1.17
C ILE A 135 12.47 -21.20 -1.41
N ASN A 136 13.34 -22.06 -0.91
CA ASN A 136 14.76 -22.04 -1.24
C ASN A 136 15.03 -22.55 -2.65
N ASP A 137 14.22 -23.41 -3.27
CA ASP A 137 14.36 -23.87 -4.66
C ASP A 137 13.82 -22.80 -5.61
N GLU A 138 12.83 -21.99 -5.18
CA GLU A 138 12.44 -20.74 -5.87
C GLU A 138 13.47 -19.62 -5.66
N ASN A 139 14.22 -19.60 -4.55
CA ASN A 139 15.39 -18.72 -4.34
C ASN A 139 16.73 -19.31 -4.85
N THR A 140 16.74 -20.57 -5.26
CA THR A 140 17.85 -21.32 -5.83
C THR A 140 17.39 -21.82 -7.20
N GLN A 141 16.92 -20.88 -8.00
CA GLN A 141 16.95 -21.07 -9.44
C GLN A 141 18.44 -21.19 -9.80
N SER A 142 18.80 -22.43 -10.15
CA SER A 142 20.09 -22.93 -10.60
C SER A 142 21.20 -21.87 -10.71
N VAL A 143 22.22 -22.03 -9.87
CA VAL A 143 23.60 -21.65 -10.21
C VAL A 143 24.03 -22.58 -11.36
N GLU A 144 23.48 -22.35 -12.53
CA GLU A 144 24.05 -22.77 -13.79
C GLU A 144 24.62 -21.52 -14.43
N ASP A 145 25.79 -21.66 -15.06
CA ASP A 145 26.36 -20.69 -15.99
C ASP A 145 25.37 -20.42 -17.13
N SER A 146 24.31 -19.68 -16.84
CA SER A 146 23.30 -19.34 -17.82
C SER A 146 23.94 -18.36 -18.79
N ALA A 147 24.06 -18.81 -20.04
CA ALA A 147 24.53 -17.95 -21.11
C ALA A 147 23.72 -16.62 -21.08
N PRO A 148 24.37 -15.47 -21.35
CA PRO A 148 23.68 -14.20 -21.33
C PRO A 148 22.41 -14.23 -22.20
N PRO A 149 21.30 -13.63 -21.75
CA PRO A 149 20.05 -13.64 -22.51
C PRO A 149 20.28 -13.18 -23.96
N GLU A 150 19.80 -13.97 -24.91
CA GLU A 150 19.98 -13.66 -26.33
C GLU A 150 18.99 -12.58 -26.77
N VAL A 151 19.53 -11.54 -27.40
CA VAL A 151 18.76 -10.38 -27.86
C VAL A 151 18.03 -10.75 -29.16
N VAL A 152 16.69 -10.84 -29.09
CA VAL A 152 15.83 -11.03 -30.27
C VAL A 152 15.59 -9.69 -30.97
N ARG A 153 15.29 -8.65 -30.19
CA ARG A 153 15.06 -7.28 -30.71
C ARG A 153 15.52 -6.26 -29.70
N GLY A 154 16.24 -5.24 -30.14
CA GLY A 154 16.59 -4.07 -29.31
C GLY A 154 16.21 -2.79 -30.04
N ASN A 155 15.75 -1.77 -29.30
CA ASN A 155 15.45 -0.46 -29.86
C ASN A 155 15.88 0.66 -28.90
N LEU A 156 16.42 1.74 -29.46
CA LEU A 156 16.79 2.95 -28.74
C LEU A 156 15.63 3.95 -28.82
N LEU A 157 15.00 4.21 -27.68
CA LEU A 157 13.84 5.10 -27.56
C LEU A 157 14.24 6.56 -27.44
N THR A 158 15.38 6.82 -26.80
CA THR A 158 15.86 8.18 -26.53
C THR A 158 16.40 8.87 -27.80
N PRO A 159 16.09 10.16 -28.01
CA PRO A 159 16.71 10.97 -29.07
C PRO A 159 18.12 11.45 -28.70
N ASN A 160 18.54 11.31 -27.44
CA ASN A 160 19.82 11.82 -26.96
C ASN A 160 20.99 11.00 -27.54
N SER A 161 21.83 11.65 -28.36
CA SER A 161 22.98 11.03 -29.03
C SER A 161 23.99 10.39 -28.08
N ILE A 162 24.16 10.94 -26.87
CA ILE A 162 25.08 10.41 -25.85
C ILE A 162 24.61 9.02 -25.43
N HIS A 163 23.34 8.85 -25.07
CA HIS A 163 22.82 7.53 -24.69
C HIS A 163 22.85 6.56 -25.87
N ARG A 164 22.48 7.01 -27.07
CA ARG A 164 22.50 6.19 -28.28
C ARG A 164 23.88 5.63 -28.61
N SER A 165 24.94 6.41 -28.39
CA SER A 165 26.32 5.98 -28.61
C SER A 165 26.87 5.07 -27.51
N ASN A 166 26.32 5.14 -26.29
CA ASN A 166 26.84 4.44 -25.12
C ASN A 166 26.17 3.10 -24.83
N ILE A 167 24.87 2.95 -25.14
CA ILE A 167 24.11 1.75 -24.79
C ILE A 167 24.54 0.58 -25.68
N ASP A 168 25.15 -0.43 -25.06
CA ASP A 168 25.49 -1.71 -25.70
C ASP A 168 24.60 -2.82 -25.10
N PHE A 169 23.68 -3.34 -25.92
CA PHE A 169 22.74 -4.38 -25.49
C PHE A 169 23.41 -5.70 -25.11
N ARG A 170 24.48 -6.10 -25.82
CA ARG A 170 25.17 -7.37 -25.54
C ARG A 170 25.93 -7.27 -24.22
N LYS A 171 26.61 -6.13 -23.97
CA LYS A 171 27.27 -5.88 -22.69
C LYS A 171 26.27 -5.81 -21.54
N ALA A 172 25.12 -5.18 -21.76
CA ALA A 172 24.04 -5.13 -20.78
C ALA A 172 23.49 -6.51 -20.42
N MET A 173 23.23 -7.38 -21.41
CA MET A 173 22.73 -8.73 -21.15
C MET A 173 23.74 -9.59 -20.38
N LYS A 174 25.05 -9.40 -20.62
CA LYS A 174 26.10 -10.02 -19.79
C LYS A 174 26.04 -9.56 -18.33
N ALA A 175 25.76 -8.28 -18.08
CA ALA A 175 25.63 -7.77 -16.71
C ALA A 175 24.38 -8.32 -16.00
N VAL A 176 23.28 -8.48 -16.75
CA VAL A 176 22.02 -9.06 -16.24
C VAL A 176 22.17 -10.54 -15.87
N ALA A 177 23.01 -11.28 -16.58
CA ALA A 177 23.28 -12.70 -16.30
C ALA A 177 24.00 -12.93 -14.96
N ASP A 178 24.64 -11.89 -14.41
CA ASP A 178 25.37 -11.95 -13.15
C ASP A 178 24.49 -11.43 -11.99
N PRO A 179 24.07 -12.30 -11.04
CA PRO A 179 23.21 -11.92 -9.92
C PRO A 179 23.81 -10.86 -9.00
N SER A 180 25.14 -10.70 -8.97
CA SER A 180 25.79 -9.67 -8.16
C SER A 180 25.45 -8.24 -8.60
N ASN A 181 24.99 -8.07 -9.84
CA ASN A 181 24.57 -6.79 -10.38
C ASN A 181 23.13 -6.41 -10.00
N ILE A 182 22.38 -7.27 -9.31
CA ILE A 182 21.02 -6.96 -8.86
C ILE A 182 21.06 -5.86 -7.80
N MET A 183 20.31 -4.78 -8.04
CA MET A 183 20.22 -3.63 -7.13
C MET A 183 18.90 -3.55 -6.38
N LEU A 184 17.79 -3.87 -7.05
CA LEU A 184 16.45 -3.80 -6.48
C LEU A 184 15.57 -4.88 -7.09
N LYS A 185 14.85 -5.62 -6.25
CA LYS A 185 13.75 -6.50 -6.67
C LYS A 185 12.45 -5.88 -6.18
N THR A 186 11.53 -5.64 -7.09
CA THR A 186 10.14 -5.26 -6.82
C THR A 186 9.22 -6.41 -7.21
N ARG A 187 7.93 -6.28 -6.90
CA ARG A 187 6.92 -7.25 -7.32
C ARG A 187 6.93 -7.47 -8.83
N PHE A 188 7.03 -6.39 -9.59
CA PHE A 188 6.87 -6.41 -11.04
C PHE A 188 8.19 -6.50 -11.80
N SER A 189 9.33 -6.27 -11.13
CA SER A 189 10.59 -6.06 -11.85
C SER A 189 11.83 -6.33 -11.02
N THR A 190 12.92 -6.63 -11.72
CA THR A 190 14.27 -6.71 -11.15
C THR A 190 15.18 -5.70 -11.83
N TYR A 191 15.83 -4.84 -11.06
CA TYR A 191 16.76 -3.82 -11.52
C TYR A 191 18.19 -4.31 -11.37
N TYR A 192 18.95 -4.22 -12.46
CA TYR A 192 20.36 -4.56 -12.54
C TYR A 192 21.17 -3.29 -12.82
N LYS A 193 22.39 -3.23 -12.30
CA LYS A 193 23.38 -2.25 -12.72
C LYS A 193 24.15 -2.81 -13.92
N ALA A 194 24.25 -2.03 -15.00
CA ALA A 194 25.12 -2.37 -16.11
C ALA A 194 26.07 -1.22 -16.42
N MET A 195 27.37 -1.49 -16.38
CA MET A 195 28.40 -0.55 -16.84
C MET A 195 28.76 -0.84 -18.30
N MET A 196 28.58 0.15 -19.16
CA MET A 196 28.91 0.08 -20.58
C MET A 196 30.41 0.20 -20.79
N PRO A 197 30.94 -0.15 -21.98
CA PRO A 197 32.38 -0.05 -22.27
C PRO A 197 32.94 1.36 -22.12
N SER A 198 32.11 2.39 -22.30
CA SER A 198 32.48 3.80 -22.07
C SER A 198 32.63 4.19 -20.60
N GLY A 199 32.31 3.30 -19.65
CA GLY A 199 32.29 3.57 -18.21
C GLY A 199 30.95 4.13 -17.70
N VAL A 200 30.04 4.52 -18.61
CA VAL A 200 28.70 5.00 -18.23
C VAL A 200 27.87 3.83 -17.67
N SER A 201 27.23 4.03 -16.53
CA SER A 201 26.34 3.06 -15.91
C SER A 201 24.87 3.34 -16.27
N TYR A 202 24.10 2.28 -16.45
CA TYR A 202 22.65 2.30 -16.65
C TYR A 202 21.96 1.35 -15.69
N PHE A 203 20.69 1.62 -15.40
CA PHE A 203 19.79 0.60 -14.89
C PHE A 203 19.24 -0.22 -16.05
N VAL A 204 19.33 -1.54 -15.91
CA VAL A 204 18.64 -2.50 -16.78
C VAL A 204 17.54 -3.15 -15.96
N LYS A 205 16.30 -2.86 -16.29
CA LYS A 205 15.12 -3.32 -15.58
C LYS A 205 14.50 -4.50 -16.33
N LYS A 206 14.57 -5.70 -15.75
CA LYS A 206 13.84 -6.88 -16.20
C LYS A 206 12.40 -6.82 -15.70
N LEU A 207 11.43 -6.95 -16.59
CA LEU A 207 10.03 -7.13 -16.20
C LEU A 207 9.79 -8.60 -15.81
N ASN A 208 9.19 -8.85 -14.65
CA ASN A 208 8.90 -10.20 -14.18
C ASN A 208 7.67 -10.74 -14.94
N TRP A 209 7.89 -11.64 -15.90
CA TRP A 209 6.88 -12.16 -16.84
C TRP A 209 6.11 -13.39 -16.33
N SER A 210 6.54 -14.01 -15.22
CA SER A 210 6.11 -15.38 -14.83
C SER A 210 4.62 -15.55 -14.57
N ASP A 211 3.86 -14.48 -14.35
CA ASP A 211 2.40 -14.53 -14.28
C ASP A 211 1.82 -14.04 -15.60
N LYS A 212 0.87 -14.81 -16.17
CA LYS A 212 0.07 -14.53 -17.39
C LYS A 212 -0.76 -13.22 -17.36
N ILE A 213 -0.35 -12.24 -16.56
CA ILE A 213 -0.89 -10.89 -16.43
C ILE A 213 -0.55 -10.04 -17.68
N PHE A 214 0.51 -10.43 -18.40
CA PHE A 214 0.95 -9.76 -19.62
C PHE A 214 0.52 -10.57 -20.85
N GLN A 215 -0.64 -10.22 -21.42
CA GLN A 215 -0.85 -10.51 -22.85
C GLN A 215 -0.06 -9.44 -23.60
N LEU A 216 1.15 -9.79 -24.03
CA LEU A 216 1.71 -9.07 -25.15
C LEU A 216 0.64 -9.16 -26.26
N GLY A 217 0.16 -8.02 -26.74
CA GLY A 217 -0.16 -7.95 -28.17
C GLY A 217 1.08 -8.36 -28.96
N SER A 218 1.04 -8.33 -30.30
CA SER A 218 2.28 -8.51 -31.08
C SER A 218 3.43 -7.70 -30.44
N HIS A 219 4.66 -8.22 -30.42
CA HIS A 219 5.84 -7.51 -29.86
C HIS A 219 5.95 -6.05 -30.34
N GLU A 220 5.32 -5.74 -31.48
CA GLU A 220 5.11 -4.41 -32.05
C GLU A 220 4.30 -3.49 -31.14
N LYS A 221 3.13 -3.91 -30.62
CA LYS A 221 2.30 -3.08 -29.72
C LYS A 221 3.07 -2.67 -28.45
N PHE A 222 3.89 -3.57 -27.91
CA PHE A 222 4.74 -3.26 -26.76
C PHE A 222 5.79 -2.19 -27.11
N GLY A 223 6.43 -2.31 -28.28
CA GLY A 223 7.38 -1.31 -28.76
C GLY A 223 6.72 0.05 -28.99
N GLU A 224 5.54 0.10 -29.62
CA GLU A 224 4.79 1.33 -29.89
C GLU A 224 4.43 2.10 -28.61
N GLU A 225 3.94 1.42 -27.57
CA GLU A 225 3.63 2.06 -26.29
C GLU A 225 4.89 2.62 -25.61
N LEU A 226 6.02 1.92 -25.70
CA LEU A 226 7.30 2.40 -25.15
C LEU A 226 7.88 3.57 -25.95
N GLU A 227 7.68 3.61 -27.27
CA GLU A 227 8.09 4.74 -28.11
C GLU A 227 7.35 6.03 -27.75
N VAL A 228 6.09 5.94 -27.33
CA VAL A 228 5.36 7.10 -26.79
C VAL A 228 6.00 7.58 -25.48
N LEU A 229 6.36 6.66 -24.58
CA LEU A 229 7.00 7.00 -23.30
C LEU A 229 8.41 7.57 -23.49
N GLY A 230 9.19 7.04 -24.43
CA GLY A 230 10.55 7.51 -24.73
C GLY A 230 10.63 8.93 -25.29
N LYS A 231 9.51 9.46 -25.80
CA LYS A 231 9.39 10.85 -26.28
C LYS A 231 9.07 11.85 -25.16
N LEU A 232 8.74 11.38 -23.96
CA LEU A 232 8.50 12.26 -22.82
C LEU A 232 9.81 12.99 -22.45
N CYS A 233 9.69 14.20 -21.90
CA CYS A 233 10.82 14.99 -21.45
C CYS A 233 10.46 15.66 -20.12
N ASN A 234 10.99 15.10 -19.02
CA ASN A 234 10.83 15.63 -17.68
C ASN A 234 11.98 15.13 -16.80
N SER A 235 12.65 16.03 -16.07
CA SER A 235 13.80 15.68 -15.23
C SER A 235 13.42 14.82 -14.02
N ASN A 236 12.15 14.88 -13.58
CA ASN A 236 11.63 14.17 -12.41
C ASN A 236 10.87 12.89 -12.74
N VAL A 237 10.96 12.40 -13.97
CA VAL A 237 10.38 11.13 -14.40
C VAL A 237 11.49 10.25 -14.97
N MET A 238 11.51 8.97 -14.60
CA MET A 238 12.42 8.00 -15.20
C MET A 238 11.87 7.57 -16.56
N ILE A 239 12.36 8.22 -17.60
CA ILE A 239 11.96 7.95 -18.98
C ILE A 239 12.78 6.77 -19.53
N PRO A 240 12.15 5.76 -20.14
CA PRO A 240 12.87 4.63 -20.72
C PRO A 240 13.73 5.09 -21.90
N LEU A 241 15.02 4.75 -21.87
CA LEU A 241 16.00 5.13 -22.88
C LEU A 241 16.07 4.14 -24.04
N ALA A 242 15.86 2.86 -23.74
CA ALA A 242 15.92 1.76 -24.69
C ALA A 242 15.17 0.55 -24.14
N TYR A 243 14.89 -0.42 -25.01
CA TYR A 243 14.40 -1.72 -24.59
C TYR A 243 15.07 -2.86 -25.35
N VAL A 244 15.09 -4.03 -24.73
CA VAL A 244 15.53 -5.30 -25.31
C VAL A 244 14.47 -6.35 -25.06
N LEU A 245 14.11 -7.07 -26.10
CA LEU A 245 13.29 -8.26 -26.07
C LEU A 245 14.18 -9.47 -26.28
N THR A 246 14.01 -10.45 -25.40
CA THR A 246 14.58 -11.79 -25.50
C THR A 246 13.44 -12.77 -25.72
N VAL A 247 13.75 -14.07 -25.83
CA VAL A 247 12.72 -15.11 -26.04
C VAL A 247 11.62 -15.04 -24.99
N ASP A 248 11.99 -14.87 -23.71
CA ASP A 248 11.03 -14.98 -22.59
C ASP A 248 10.90 -13.70 -21.75
N ASN A 249 11.71 -12.67 -22.02
CA ASN A 249 11.79 -11.50 -21.14
C ASN A 249 11.94 -10.18 -21.90
N ALA A 250 11.40 -9.12 -21.30
CA ALA A 250 11.61 -7.74 -21.71
C ALA A 250 12.48 -7.00 -20.69
N TYR A 251 13.42 -6.21 -21.21
CA TYR A 251 14.36 -5.41 -20.45
C TYR A 251 14.27 -3.95 -20.88
N LEU A 252 14.26 -3.04 -19.92
CA LEU A 252 14.17 -1.60 -20.14
C LEU A 252 15.41 -0.92 -19.59
N PHE A 253 15.90 0.10 -20.29
CA PHE A 253 17.10 0.83 -19.92
C PHE A 253 16.73 2.21 -19.38
N TYR A 254 17.35 2.59 -18.26
CA TYR A 254 17.18 3.90 -17.65
C TYR A 254 18.53 4.48 -17.23
N ASP A 255 18.57 5.80 -17.08
CA ASP A 255 19.68 6.46 -16.41
C ASP A 255 19.95 5.84 -15.04
N PHE A 256 21.22 5.69 -14.71
CA PHE A 256 21.63 5.18 -13.41
C PHE A 256 21.46 6.26 -12.32
N ALA A 257 20.78 5.90 -11.23
CA ALA A 257 20.55 6.77 -10.07
C ALA A 257 21.39 6.24 -8.87
N PRO A 258 22.55 6.84 -8.58
CA PRO A 258 23.53 6.25 -7.66
C PRO A 258 23.12 6.27 -6.19
N LYS A 259 22.13 7.09 -5.80
CA LYS A 259 21.64 7.13 -4.41
C LYS A 259 20.60 6.05 -4.11
N GLY A 260 20.13 5.32 -5.11
CA GLY A 260 19.11 4.29 -4.95
C GLY A 260 17.71 4.88 -4.77
N THR A 261 16.86 4.18 -4.02
CA THR A 261 15.47 4.62 -3.81
C THR A 261 15.35 5.63 -2.67
N LEU A 262 14.29 6.43 -2.68
CA LEU A 262 13.94 7.29 -1.55
C LEU A 262 13.75 6.48 -0.26
N SER A 263 13.16 5.28 -0.35
CA SER A 263 12.99 4.37 0.78
C SER A 263 14.33 3.95 1.42
N ASP A 264 15.35 3.70 0.60
CA ASP A 264 16.68 3.35 1.08
C ASP A 264 17.34 4.53 1.80
N VAL A 265 17.26 5.72 1.23
CA VAL A 265 17.87 6.92 1.81
C VAL A 265 17.16 7.37 3.09
N LEU A 266 15.84 7.21 3.16
CA LEU A 266 15.05 7.72 4.29
C LEU A 266 15.00 6.74 5.47
N HIS A 267 14.92 5.42 5.20
CA HIS A 267 14.66 4.42 6.26
C HIS A 267 15.83 3.47 6.51
N HIS A 268 16.70 3.22 5.52
CA HIS A 268 17.83 2.34 5.72
C HIS A 268 19.01 3.13 6.26
N ARG A 269 19.45 2.79 7.49
CA ARG A 269 20.56 3.45 8.18
C ARG A 269 21.89 3.18 7.47
N ARG A 270 22.17 3.92 6.39
CA ARG A 270 23.48 4.00 5.73
C ARG A 270 24.30 5.22 6.16
N GLY A 271 23.95 5.86 7.28
CA GLY A 271 24.60 7.07 7.75
C GLY A 271 24.28 8.34 6.95
N ILE A 272 23.35 8.27 6.00
CA ILE A 272 22.86 9.43 5.24
C ILE A 272 21.62 9.98 5.96
N THR A 273 21.68 11.23 6.41
CA THR A 273 20.53 11.94 6.98
C THR A 273 20.07 13.03 6.02
N LEU A 274 18.83 12.91 5.52
CA LEU A 274 18.23 13.96 4.70
C LEU A 274 17.81 15.15 5.56
N ASP A 275 18.42 16.31 5.29
CA ASP A 275 17.99 17.59 5.83
C ASP A 275 16.66 18.06 5.21
N TRP A 276 16.06 19.09 5.80
CA TRP A 276 14.76 19.58 5.31
C TRP A 276 14.82 20.08 3.87
N ALA A 277 15.91 20.74 3.47
CA ALA A 277 16.07 21.28 2.12
C ALA A 277 16.00 20.15 1.08
N SER A 278 16.74 19.06 1.30
CA SER A 278 16.70 17.88 0.44
C SER A 278 15.31 17.24 0.41
N ARG A 279 14.68 17.03 1.58
CA ARG A 279 13.33 16.44 1.67
C ARG A 279 12.28 17.29 0.92
N TYR A 280 12.36 18.60 1.06
CA TYR A 280 11.45 19.53 0.39
C TYR A 280 11.69 19.60 -1.11
N SER A 281 12.95 19.59 -1.57
CA SER A 281 13.30 19.45 -2.99
C SER A 281 12.77 18.14 -3.59
N ILE A 282 12.87 17.04 -2.85
CA ILE A 282 12.30 15.75 -3.26
C ILE A 282 10.77 15.85 -3.40
N ALA A 283 10.08 16.42 -2.41
CA ALA A 283 8.63 16.62 -2.46
C ALA A 283 8.21 17.44 -3.70
N ILE A 284 8.91 18.53 -3.99
CA ILE A 284 8.65 19.36 -5.17
C ILE A 284 8.89 18.55 -6.45
N GLY A 285 10.07 17.92 -6.60
CA GLY A 285 10.43 17.18 -7.81
C GLY A 285 9.45 16.04 -8.11
N VAL A 286 9.08 15.25 -7.11
CA VAL A 286 8.08 14.17 -7.28
C VAL A 286 6.73 14.76 -7.69
N SER A 287 6.28 15.85 -7.07
CA SER A 287 5.02 16.50 -7.46
C SER A 287 5.05 17.11 -8.87
N GLN A 288 6.21 17.60 -9.33
CA GLN A 288 6.42 18.06 -10.71
C GLN A 288 6.30 16.91 -11.71
N GLY A 289 6.96 15.78 -11.44
CA GLY A 289 6.87 14.58 -12.26
C GLY A 289 5.44 14.04 -12.36
N LEU A 290 4.74 13.92 -11.22
CA LEU A 290 3.36 13.45 -11.19
C LEU A 290 2.37 14.43 -11.85
N ALA A 291 2.56 15.74 -11.67
CA ALA A 291 1.74 16.75 -12.34
C ALA A 291 1.91 16.68 -13.86
N PHE A 292 3.14 16.49 -14.33
CA PHE A 292 3.43 16.28 -15.75
C PHE A 292 2.72 15.02 -16.29
N LEU A 293 2.84 13.88 -15.60
CA LEU A 293 2.23 12.62 -16.03
C LEU A 293 0.69 12.68 -16.06
N HIS A 294 0.07 13.37 -15.10
CA HIS A 294 -1.39 13.53 -15.07
C HIS A 294 -1.93 14.52 -16.13
N GLU A 295 -1.07 15.37 -16.70
CA GLU A 295 -1.45 16.38 -17.71
C GLU A 295 -1.02 16.02 -19.13
N CYS A 296 -0.60 14.77 -19.38
CA CYS A 296 -0.24 14.33 -20.73
C CYS A 296 -1.42 14.46 -21.71
N ASN A 297 -1.16 15.04 -22.89
CA ASN A 297 -2.17 15.30 -23.93
C ASN A 297 -2.88 14.03 -24.44
N SER A 298 -2.18 12.88 -24.43
CA SER A 298 -2.72 11.59 -24.84
C SER A 298 -3.56 10.89 -23.75
N GLY A 299 -3.80 11.57 -22.62
CA GLY A 299 -4.44 11.03 -21.43
C GLY A 299 -3.45 10.87 -20.27
N PRO A 300 -3.94 10.88 -19.02
CA PRO A 300 -3.08 10.81 -17.83
C PRO A 300 -2.35 9.47 -17.75
N ILE A 301 -1.04 9.52 -17.48
CA ILE A 301 -0.25 8.34 -17.15
C ILE A 301 -0.37 8.11 -15.64
N LEU A 302 -1.07 7.05 -15.25
CA LEU A 302 -1.31 6.68 -13.86
C LEU A 302 -0.31 5.62 -13.42
N LEU A 303 0.19 5.71 -12.19
CA LEU A 303 1.17 4.75 -11.68
C LEU A 303 0.47 3.65 -10.91
N LEU A 304 0.73 2.39 -11.29
CA LEU A 304 0.18 1.22 -10.62
C LEU A 304 0.73 1.04 -9.20
N ASP A 305 1.98 1.47 -8.96
CA ASP A 305 2.64 1.35 -7.67
C ASP A 305 3.51 2.59 -7.37
N LEU A 306 2.87 3.64 -6.86
CA LEU A 306 3.56 4.84 -6.38
C LEU A 306 3.93 4.67 -4.90
N SER A 307 5.22 4.57 -4.60
CA SER A 307 5.75 4.45 -3.23
C SER A 307 7.13 5.09 -3.12
N SER A 308 7.70 5.16 -1.90
CA SER A 308 9.09 5.61 -1.74
C SER A 308 10.12 4.66 -2.38
N ARG A 309 9.73 3.43 -2.75
CA ARG A 309 10.60 2.48 -3.50
C ARG A 309 10.59 2.71 -5.00
N SER A 310 9.53 3.29 -5.57
CA SER A 310 9.47 3.65 -7.00
C SER A 310 10.03 5.04 -7.31
N ILE A 311 10.49 5.78 -6.30
CA ILE A 311 11.16 7.07 -6.47
C ILE A 311 12.67 6.85 -6.37
N MET A 312 13.39 7.00 -7.48
CA MET A 312 14.85 6.92 -7.54
C MET A 312 15.49 8.29 -7.31
N LEU A 313 16.69 8.31 -6.77
CA LEU A 313 17.43 9.54 -6.46
C LEU A 313 18.75 9.58 -7.26
N LYS A 314 18.85 10.52 -8.20
CA LYS A 314 20.12 10.81 -8.91
C LYS A 314 21.13 11.45 -7.94
N SER A 315 20.63 12.38 -7.15
CA SER A 315 21.29 13.02 -6.02
C SER A 315 20.28 13.23 -4.90
N LEU A 316 20.68 13.77 -3.74
CA LEU A 316 19.77 13.91 -2.58
C LEU A 316 18.67 14.96 -2.78
N ASN A 317 18.71 15.73 -3.88
CA ASN A 317 17.73 16.76 -4.25
C ASN A 317 17.12 16.56 -5.64
N GLU A 318 17.47 15.49 -6.36
CA GLU A 318 17.00 15.20 -7.72
C GLU A 318 16.26 13.85 -7.76
N PRO A 319 14.95 13.85 -7.44
CA PRO A 319 14.14 12.65 -7.53
C PRO A 319 13.67 12.39 -8.95
N GLN A 320 13.47 11.11 -9.26
CA GLN A 320 12.84 10.64 -10.48
C GLN A 320 11.79 9.58 -10.15
N VAL A 321 10.57 9.80 -10.64
CA VAL A 321 9.44 8.88 -10.50
C VAL A 321 9.57 7.75 -11.52
N GLY A 322 9.71 6.52 -11.04
CA GLY A 322 9.88 5.32 -11.83
C GLY A 322 8.57 4.60 -12.18
N ASP A 323 8.72 3.45 -12.85
CA ASP A 323 7.65 2.49 -13.13
C ASP A 323 6.47 3.03 -13.97
N ILE A 324 6.68 4.08 -14.77
CA ILE A 324 5.64 4.73 -15.58
C ILE A 324 5.04 3.81 -16.66
N GLU A 325 5.80 2.84 -17.12
CA GLU A 325 5.39 1.91 -18.18
C GLU A 325 4.46 0.82 -17.68
N LEU A 326 4.44 0.54 -16.37
CA LEU A 326 3.71 -0.59 -15.82
C LEU A 326 2.21 -0.49 -16.14
N CYS A 327 1.62 0.70 -16.17
CA CYS A 327 0.20 0.88 -16.50
C CYS A 327 -0.17 0.60 -17.97
N LYS A 328 0.81 0.65 -18.87
CA LYS A 328 0.64 0.35 -20.29
C LYS A 328 0.85 -1.12 -20.60
N VAL A 329 1.75 -1.74 -19.84
CA VAL A 329 2.19 -3.12 -20.09
C VAL A 329 1.33 -4.10 -19.27
N ILE A 330 0.92 -3.76 -18.04
CA ILE A 330 0.10 -4.61 -17.17
C ILE A 330 -1.40 -4.39 -17.42
N ASP A 331 -2.11 -5.42 -17.88
CA ASP A 331 -3.58 -5.43 -17.94
C ASP A 331 -4.16 -5.98 -16.62
N HIS A 332 -4.64 -5.07 -15.77
CA HIS A 332 -5.24 -5.40 -14.47
C HIS A 332 -6.63 -6.05 -14.59
N LEU A 333 -7.30 -5.96 -15.74
CA LEU A 333 -8.63 -6.54 -15.97
C LEU A 333 -8.56 -8.02 -16.36
N LYS A 334 -7.40 -8.52 -16.76
CA LYS A 334 -7.19 -9.90 -17.24
C LYS A 334 -6.48 -10.83 -16.26
N SER A 335 -6.18 -10.37 -15.04
CA SER A 335 -5.66 -11.23 -13.98
C SER A 335 -6.70 -12.30 -13.63
N THR A 336 -6.61 -13.43 -14.32
CA THR A 336 -7.55 -14.57 -14.29
C THR A 336 -7.17 -15.59 -13.21
N GLY A 337 -6.24 -15.25 -12.32
CA GLY A 337 -5.98 -15.98 -11.07
C GLY A 337 -6.94 -15.53 -9.97
N ASN A 338 -7.25 -16.42 -9.02
CA ASN A 338 -8.25 -16.29 -7.92
C ASN A 338 -8.06 -15.11 -6.93
N LEU A 339 -7.39 -14.02 -7.31
CA LEU A 339 -7.36 -12.77 -6.57
C LEU A 339 -7.14 -11.62 -7.58
N SER A 340 -8.11 -10.71 -7.72
CA SER A 340 -7.87 -9.43 -8.39
C SER A 340 -6.88 -8.66 -7.54
N THR A 341 -5.59 -8.77 -7.84
CA THR A 341 -4.55 -8.14 -7.02
C THR A 341 -4.71 -6.64 -7.07
N ILE A 342 -5.06 -6.04 -5.94
CA ILE A 342 -5.13 -4.59 -5.76
C ILE A 342 -3.77 -4.00 -6.15
N ALA A 343 -3.78 -3.03 -7.05
CA ALA A 343 -2.57 -2.33 -7.49
C ALA A 343 -2.01 -1.47 -6.34
N GLY A 344 -0.69 -1.54 -6.12
CA GLY A 344 0.03 -0.71 -5.16
C GLY A 344 0.71 -1.45 -4.01
N SER A 345 1.67 -0.78 -3.39
CA SER A 345 2.39 -1.23 -2.20
C SER A 345 1.60 -0.97 -0.92
N VAL A 346 1.67 -1.91 0.03
CA VAL A 346 1.01 -1.81 1.35
C VAL A 346 1.37 -0.50 2.05
N GLY A 347 0.36 0.20 2.57
CA GLY A 347 0.49 1.52 3.20
C GLY A 347 0.34 2.71 2.24
N TYR A 348 0.48 2.49 0.93
CA TYR A 348 0.26 3.51 -0.12
C TYR A 348 -1.05 3.33 -0.88
N ILE A 349 -1.69 2.15 -0.74
CA ILE A 349 -2.94 1.80 -1.42
C ILE A 349 -4.06 2.74 -0.92
N PRO A 350 -4.70 3.49 -1.82
CA PRO A 350 -5.86 4.31 -1.46
C PRO A 350 -7.02 3.43 -0.95
N PRO A 351 -7.75 3.86 0.09
CA PRO A 351 -8.82 3.05 0.68
C PRO A 351 -9.91 2.67 -0.34
N GLU A 352 -10.13 3.50 -1.35
CA GLU A 352 -11.12 3.23 -2.39
C GLU A 352 -10.74 2.15 -3.39
N TYR A 353 -9.45 1.79 -3.49
CA TYR A 353 -9.02 0.74 -4.43
C TYR A 353 -9.55 -0.63 -4.02
N ALA A 354 -9.79 -0.84 -2.71
CA ALA A 354 -10.30 -2.10 -2.18
C ALA A 354 -11.70 -2.48 -2.71
N TYR A 355 -12.51 -1.51 -3.14
CA TYR A 355 -13.86 -1.76 -3.68
C TYR A 355 -14.04 -1.31 -5.13
N THR A 356 -13.23 -0.36 -5.63
CA THR A 356 -13.31 0.08 -7.03
C THR A 356 -12.46 -0.77 -7.98
N MET A 357 -11.37 -1.37 -7.49
CA MET A 357 -10.36 -2.07 -8.30
C MET A 357 -9.81 -1.23 -9.47
N ARG A 358 -9.85 0.10 -9.38
CA ARG A 358 -9.47 1.02 -10.45
C ARG A 358 -8.37 1.97 -9.99
N VAL A 359 -7.31 2.06 -10.79
CA VAL A 359 -6.27 3.08 -10.60
C VAL A 359 -6.78 4.41 -11.12
N THR A 360 -6.62 5.46 -10.32
CA THR A 360 -7.14 6.81 -10.58
C THR A 360 -6.11 7.87 -10.23
N ALA A 361 -6.21 9.04 -10.85
CA ALA A 361 -5.38 10.20 -10.51
C ALA A 361 -5.50 10.60 -9.03
N ALA A 362 -6.71 10.49 -8.45
CA ALA A 362 -6.94 10.79 -7.03
C ALA A 362 -6.27 9.76 -6.10
N GLY A 363 -6.17 8.50 -6.55
CA GLY A 363 -5.42 7.48 -5.84
C GLY A 363 -3.91 7.72 -5.91
N ASN A 364 -3.35 8.13 -7.05
CA ASN A 364 -1.94 8.55 -7.11
C ASN A 364 -1.67 9.78 -6.21
N VAL A 365 -2.62 10.71 -6.08
CA VAL A 365 -2.52 11.81 -5.11
C VAL A 365 -2.45 11.28 -3.67
N TYR A 366 -3.26 10.29 -3.32
CA TYR A 366 -3.20 9.66 -1.98
C TYR A 366 -1.85 9.03 -1.71
N SER A 367 -1.35 8.20 -2.64
CA SER A 367 -0.05 7.55 -2.49
C SER A 367 1.10 8.57 -2.39
N PHE A 368 1.04 9.67 -3.15
CA PHE A 368 1.97 10.78 -2.99
C PHE A 368 1.85 11.48 -1.63
N GLY A 369 0.63 11.63 -1.11
CA GLY A 369 0.38 12.10 0.24
C GLY A 369 1.10 11.26 1.29
N VAL A 370 1.11 9.94 1.15
CA VAL A 370 1.88 9.05 2.03
C VAL A 370 3.39 9.30 1.91
N VAL A 371 3.92 9.50 0.70
CA VAL A 371 5.34 9.88 0.50
C VAL A 371 5.67 11.20 1.19
N LEU A 372 4.78 12.20 1.13
CA LEU A 372 4.96 13.45 1.88
C LEU A 372 5.01 13.21 3.39
N LEU A 373 4.16 12.31 3.91
CA LEU A 373 4.18 11.95 5.34
C LEU A 373 5.48 11.24 5.72
N GLU A 374 6.02 10.36 4.90
CA GLU A 374 7.35 9.77 5.15
C GLU A 374 8.42 10.87 5.23
N LEU A 375 8.45 11.80 4.28
CA LEU A 375 9.41 12.92 4.28
C LEU A 375 9.27 13.81 5.53
N LEU A 376 8.04 14.07 5.98
CA LEU A 376 7.77 14.89 7.16
C LEU A 376 8.12 14.21 8.48
N THR A 377 7.90 12.90 8.56
CA THR A 377 7.97 12.14 9.84
C THR A 377 9.25 11.31 9.99
N GLY A 378 9.93 10.99 8.88
CA GLY A 378 11.04 10.03 8.85
C GLY A 378 10.61 8.59 9.16
N LYS A 379 9.30 8.29 9.18
CA LYS A 379 8.77 6.96 9.47
C LYS A 379 8.38 6.23 8.18
N PRO A 380 8.50 4.90 8.12
CA PRO A 380 8.03 4.13 6.97
C PRO A 380 6.50 4.17 6.86
N ALA A 381 5.97 3.91 5.65
CA ALA A 381 4.54 3.91 5.38
C ALA A 381 3.73 2.93 6.25
N VAL A 382 4.36 1.86 6.74
CA VAL A 382 3.78 0.95 7.74
C VAL A 382 4.82 0.67 8.82
N SER A 383 4.41 0.81 10.08
CA SER A 383 5.25 0.51 11.25
C SER A 383 4.43 -0.19 12.32
N GLY A 384 4.88 -1.35 12.80
CA GLY A 384 4.18 -2.11 13.85
C GLY A 384 2.73 -2.46 13.49
N GLY A 385 2.46 -2.74 12.21
CA GLY A 385 1.11 -3.04 11.71
C GLY A 385 0.18 -1.83 11.57
N THR A 386 0.66 -0.61 11.86
CA THR A 386 -0.11 0.62 11.70
C THR A 386 0.35 1.37 10.46
N GLU A 387 -0.59 1.74 9.60
CA GLU A 387 -0.35 2.60 8.45
C GLU A 387 -0.05 4.04 8.89
N LEU A 388 0.98 4.64 8.31
CA LEU A 388 1.42 5.99 8.63
C LEU A 388 0.30 7.02 8.41
N ALA A 389 -0.41 6.93 7.28
CA ALA A 389 -1.53 7.83 6.99
C ALA A 389 -2.60 7.78 8.08
N LYS A 390 -2.98 6.58 8.54
CA LYS A 390 -3.97 6.39 9.61
C LYS A 390 -3.49 6.95 10.94
N TRP A 391 -2.22 6.74 11.28
CA TRP A 391 -1.61 7.28 12.50
C TRP A 391 -1.58 8.82 12.48
N VAL A 392 -1.16 9.41 11.36
CA VAL A 392 -1.13 10.87 11.19
C VAL A 392 -2.54 11.45 11.27
N LEU A 393 -3.52 10.91 10.54
CA LEU A 393 -4.91 11.37 10.57
C LEU A 393 -5.54 11.31 11.97
N SER A 394 -5.16 10.31 12.77
CA SER A 394 -5.65 10.19 14.15
C SER A 394 -5.05 11.26 15.06
N ASN A 395 -3.78 11.60 14.87
CA ASN A 395 -3.08 12.62 15.66
C ASN A 395 -3.31 14.05 15.17
N SER A 396 -3.71 14.24 13.91
CA SER A 396 -3.96 15.57 13.34
C SER A 396 -5.30 16.19 13.78
N LYS A 397 -6.19 15.41 14.42
CA LYS A 397 -7.48 15.91 14.96
C LYS A 397 -7.32 17.02 16.00
N GLN A 398 -6.18 17.07 16.69
CA GLN A 398 -5.89 18.09 17.68
C GLN A 398 -4.66 18.89 17.24
N GLN A 399 -4.83 20.17 16.98
CA GLN A 399 -3.80 21.01 16.36
C GLN A 399 -2.54 21.14 17.22
N ASN A 400 -2.67 21.05 18.55
CA ASN A 400 -1.56 21.04 19.51
C ASN A 400 -0.64 19.81 19.41
N LYS A 401 -1.03 18.76 18.68
CA LYS A 401 -0.22 17.54 18.47
C LYS A 401 0.53 17.53 17.15
N TRP A 402 0.38 18.54 16.30
CA TRP A 402 1.00 18.55 14.97
C TRP A 402 2.52 18.60 15.03
N ASP A 403 3.10 19.29 16.01
CA ASP A 403 4.55 19.28 16.22
C ASP A 403 5.11 17.88 16.56
N GLN A 404 4.29 17.01 17.18
CA GLN A 404 4.67 15.63 17.54
C GLN A 404 4.65 14.66 16.35
N ILE A 405 4.05 15.08 15.23
CA ILE A 405 4.00 14.30 13.99
C ILE A 405 5.33 14.44 13.25
N LEU A 406 5.93 15.63 13.28
CA LEU A 406 7.12 15.96 12.52
C LEU A 406 8.37 15.24 13.05
N ASP A 407 9.28 14.94 12.14
CA ASP A 407 10.62 14.47 12.50
C ASP A 407 11.34 15.52 13.35
N PHE A 408 11.45 15.26 14.65
CA PHE A 408 12.04 16.17 15.62
C PHE A 408 13.50 16.53 15.29
N SER A 409 14.25 15.62 14.67
CA SER A 409 15.65 15.87 14.31
C SER A 409 15.78 16.98 13.26
N VAL A 410 14.79 17.10 12.38
CA VAL A 410 14.74 18.06 11.29
C VAL A 410 13.98 19.33 11.70
N SER A 411 12.83 19.19 12.36
CA SER A 411 11.96 20.31 12.71
C SER A 411 12.60 21.29 13.71
N LYS A 412 13.50 20.80 14.57
CA LYS A 412 14.24 21.64 15.52
C LYS A 412 15.32 22.53 14.89
N THR A 413 15.61 22.37 13.61
CA THR A 413 16.70 23.10 12.92
C THR A 413 16.45 24.61 12.93
N SER A 414 15.23 25.06 12.65
CA SER A 414 14.84 26.46 12.76
C SER A 414 13.32 26.63 12.79
N LEU A 415 12.83 27.78 13.28
CA LEU A 415 11.41 28.10 13.26
C LEU A 415 10.84 28.12 11.83
N ALA A 416 11.60 28.64 10.86
CA ALA A 416 11.20 28.69 9.45
C ALA A 416 11.04 27.28 8.85
N VAL A 417 11.97 26.36 9.14
CA VAL A 417 11.86 24.95 8.73
C VAL A 417 10.60 24.33 9.33
N ARG A 418 10.38 24.52 10.64
CA ARG A 418 9.20 24.00 11.32
C ARG A 418 7.89 24.52 10.73
N SER A 419 7.77 25.83 10.49
CA SER A 419 6.59 26.43 9.86
C SER A 419 6.35 25.87 8.45
N GLN A 420 7.42 25.72 7.65
CA GLN A 420 7.30 25.15 6.30
C GLN A 420 6.89 23.67 6.35
N MET A 421 7.43 22.88 7.28
CA MET A 421 7.02 21.49 7.50
C MET A 421 5.53 21.39 7.88
N LEU A 422 5.03 22.27 8.75
CA LEU A 422 3.61 22.32 9.11
C LEU A 422 2.72 22.69 7.91
N ALA A 423 3.15 23.62 7.06
CA ALA A 423 2.45 23.94 5.82
C ALA A 423 2.39 22.73 4.87
N VAL A 424 3.50 22.01 4.71
CA VAL A 424 3.56 20.78 3.90
C VAL A 424 2.71 19.66 4.52
N LEU A 425 2.63 19.56 5.86
CA LEU A 425 1.74 18.62 6.54
C LEU A 425 0.27 18.87 6.20
N LYS A 426 -0.18 20.13 6.08
CA LYS A 426 -1.54 20.45 5.61
C LYS A 426 -1.78 19.92 4.18
N VAL A 427 -0.79 20.07 3.30
CA VAL A 427 -0.87 19.54 1.93
C VAL A 427 -0.95 18.02 1.94
N ALA A 428 -0.12 17.36 2.75
CA ALA A 428 -0.11 15.90 2.88
C ALA A 428 -1.46 15.37 3.39
N LEU A 429 -2.04 16.00 4.42
CA LEU A 429 -3.36 15.68 4.97
C LEU A 429 -4.48 15.81 3.92
N ALA A 430 -4.43 16.85 3.09
CA ALA A 430 -5.37 17.01 1.97
C ALA A 430 -5.24 15.88 0.94
N CYS A 431 -4.00 15.45 0.66
CA CYS A 431 -3.73 14.36 -0.27
C CYS A 431 -4.21 13.00 0.25
N VAL A 432 -4.06 12.71 1.56
CA VAL A 432 -4.47 11.44 2.18
C VAL A 432 -5.93 11.43 2.67
N SER A 433 -6.78 12.35 2.17
CA SER A 433 -8.22 12.35 2.47
C SER A 433 -8.85 10.99 2.12
N VAL A 434 -9.73 10.49 2.99
CA VAL A 434 -10.47 9.23 2.75
C VAL A 434 -11.35 9.33 1.50
N SER A 435 -12.04 10.47 1.31
CA SER A 435 -12.81 10.72 0.08
C SER A 435 -11.87 11.14 -1.05
N PRO A 436 -11.87 10.45 -2.20
CA PRO A 436 -11.03 10.78 -3.36
C PRO A 436 -11.42 12.12 -4.01
N GLU A 437 -12.68 12.52 -3.95
CA GLU A 437 -13.18 13.77 -4.52
C GLU A 437 -12.67 15.00 -3.76
N SER A 438 -12.35 14.82 -2.47
CA SER A 438 -11.79 15.89 -1.64
C SER A 438 -10.28 16.06 -1.84
N ARG A 439 -9.62 15.15 -2.56
CA ARG A 439 -8.17 15.23 -2.80
C ARG A 439 -7.87 16.26 -3.89
N PRO A 440 -6.86 17.12 -3.69
CA PRO A 440 -6.47 18.10 -4.69
C PRO A 440 -5.87 17.43 -5.94
N LYS A 441 -6.05 18.06 -7.11
CA LYS A 441 -5.32 17.64 -8.33
C LYS A 441 -3.82 17.84 -8.14
N MET A 442 -2.99 17.00 -8.75
CA MET A 442 -1.53 17.07 -8.58
C MET A 442 -0.92 18.43 -8.96
N LYS A 443 -1.44 19.11 -10.00
CA LYS A 443 -1.07 20.50 -10.34
C LYS A 443 -1.33 21.49 -9.20
N SER A 444 -2.43 21.29 -8.46
CA SER A 444 -2.77 22.09 -7.28
C SER A 444 -1.80 21.77 -6.13
N VAL A 445 -1.51 20.49 -5.89
CA VAL A 445 -0.53 20.05 -4.89
C VAL A 445 0.83 20.68 -5.13
N LEU A 446 1.34 20.63 -6.37
CA LEU A 446 2.61 21.29 -6.75
C LEU A 446 2.60 22.79 -6.42
N ARG A 447 1.52 23.51 -6.75
CA ARG A 447 1.39 24.93 -6.42
C ARG A 447 1.35 25.19 -4.92
N MET A 448 0.65 24.36 -4.15
CA MET A 448 0.60 24.47 -2.70
C MET A 448 1.99 24.24 -2.09
N LEU A 449 2.72 23.23 -2.57
CA LEU A 449 4.08 22.95 -2.14
C LEU A 449 5.03 24.11 -2.47
N LEU A 450 5.03 24.64 -3.70
CA LEU A 450 5.85 25.79 -4.09
C LEU A 450 5.58 27.04 -3.25
N ASN A 451 4.33 27.23 -2.80
CA ASN A 451 3.93 28.36 -1.97
C ASN A 451 4.09 28.14 -0.46
N ALA A 452 4.40 26.91 -0.01
CA ALA A 452 4.62 26.61 1.40
C ALA A 452 5.78 27.41 2.03
N ARG A 453 6.61 28.07 1.20
CA ARG A 453 7.70 28.96 1.61
C ARG A 453 7.25 30.36 2.05
N ASN A 454 6.02 30.78 1.72
CA ASN A 454 5.49 32.12 2.01
C ASN A 454 4.08 32.02 2.63
N GLU A 455 3.93 32.15 3.96
CA GLU A 455 2.65 31.99 4.66
C GLU A 455 1.52 32.85 4.09
N LEU A 456 1.79 34.11 3.75
CA LEU A 456 0.82 35.04 3.13
C LEU A 456 0.32 34.57 1.74
N LYS A 457 1.19 34.00 0.91
CA LYS A 457 0.79 33.46 -0.40
C LYS A 457 0.08 32.11 -0.22
N PHE A 458 0.54 31.28 0.71
CA PHE A 458 -0.09 30.00 1.03
C PHE A 458 -1.56 30.19 1.45
N HIS A 459 -1.86 31.14 2.34
CA HIS A 459 -3.23 31.44 2.77
C HIS A 459 -4.15 31.85 1.61
N LYS A 460 -3.68 32.71 0.69
CA LYS A 460 -4.45 33.15 -0.48
C LYS A 460 -4.79 32.00 -1.46
N TYR A 461 -3.91 31.01 -1.59
CA TYR A 461 -4.16 29.85 -2.45
C TYR A 461 -4.97 28.76 -1.74
N TRP A 462 -4.79 28.59 -0.43
CA TRP A 462 -5.60 27.68 0.38
C TRP A 462 -7.09 28.04 0.35
N SER A 463 -7.42 29.33 0.38
CA SER A 463 -8.81 29.81 0.24
C SER A 463 -9.44 29.56 -1.13
N MET A 464 -8.66 29.14 -2.14
CA MET A 464 -9.13 28.77 -3.48
C MET A 464 -9.30 27.26 -3.66
N ALA A 465 -9.00 26.46 -2.63
CA ALA A 465 -9.18 25.01 -2.64
C ALA A 465 -10.67 24.62 -2.52
N PRO A 466 -11.08 23.42 -2.98
CA PRO A 466 -12.46 22.93 -2.89
C PRO A 466 -13.05 23.08 -1.48
N THR A 467 -14.34 23.38 -1.39
CA THR A 467 -15.08 23.74 -0.16
C THR A 467 -15.00 22.67 0.94
N SER A 468 -14.73 21.40 0.62
CA SER A 468 -14.52 20.33 1.60
C SER A 468 -13.22 20.45 2.40
N LEU A 469 -12.22 21.18 1.90
CA LEU A 469 -10.96 21.48 2.59
C LEU A 469 -11.06 22.66 3.56
N ASN A 470 -12.05 23.54 3.39
CA ASN A 470 -12.30 24.66 4.29
C ASN A 470 -12.85 24.22 5.65
N ASN A 471 -13.54 23.07 5.72
CA ASN A 471 -14.06 22.53 6.98
C ASN A 471 -12.97 22.00 7.94
N LEU A 472 -11.72 21.82 7.47
CA LEU A 472 -10.56 21.55 8.33
C LEU A 472 -9.92 22.83 8.89
N TYR A 473 -10.31 23.99 8.35
CA TYR A 473 -9.76 25.31 8.69
C TYR A 473 -10.65 26.09 9.68
N ASP A 474 -11.95 25.79 9.71
CA ASP A 474 -12.96 26.63 10.38
C ASP A 474 -13.27 26.20 11.83
N ASN A 475 -12.29 26.24 12.73
CA ASN A 475 -12.59 26.18 14.17
C ASN A 475 -11.74 27.08 15.09
N THR A 476 -10.85 27.93 14.57
CA THR A 476 -10.09 28.86 15.44
C THR A 476 -9.78 30.24 14.85
N GLU A 477 -9.88 30.46 13.53
CA GLU A 477 -9.51 31.75 12.93
C GLU A 477 -10.61 32.82 13.00
N LYS A 478 -11.88 32.45 13.18
CA LYS A 478 -12.95 33.45 13.46
C LYS A 478 -12.67 34.25 14.74
N GLN A 479 -11.96 33.69 15.72
CA GLN A 479 -11.58 34.40 16.94
C GLN A 479 -10.31 35.23 16.83
N LYS A 480 -9.38 34.92 15.91
CA LYS A 480 -8.13 35.69 15.75
C LYS A 480 -8.29 36.90 14.82
N VAL A 481 -9.12 36.78 13.79
CA VAL A 481 -9.39 37.90 12.86
C VAL A 481 -10.19 39.01 13.55
N GLU A 482 -11.06 38.68 14.52
CA GLU A 482 -11.83 39.66 15.31
C GLU A 482 -10.97 40.45 16.31
N ILE A 483 -9.84 39.90 16.76
CA ILE A 483 -8.90 40.57 17.68
C ILE A 483 -8.01 41.54 16.89
N LEU A 484 -7.52 41.16 15.72
CA LEU A 484 -6.65 42.00 14.88
C LEU A 484 -7.39 43.15 14.19
N THR A 485 -8.71 43.05 14.01
CA THR A 485 -9.54 44.15 13.46
C THR A 485 -9.94 45.19 14.51
N LYS A 486 -9.87 44.86 15.81
CA LYS A 486 -10.14 45.84 16.89
C LYS A 486 -8.93 46.69 17.27
N GLU A 487 -7.70 46.21 17.08
CA GLU A 487 -6.49 46.99 17.38
C GLU A 487 -6.11 48.02 16.29
N CYS A 488 -6.62 47.88 15.07
CA CYS A 488 -6.36 48.84 13.97
C CYS A 488 -7.35 50.02 13.89
N CYS A 489 -8.38 50.08 14.74
CA CYS A 489 -9.38 51.16 14.74
C CYS A 489 -9.26 52.13 15.93
N ALA A 490 -8.16 52.10 16.69
CA ALA A 490 -7.85 53.15 17.65
C ALA A 490 -7.20 54.34 16.91
N THR A 491 -8.02 55.31 16.52
CA THR A 491 -7.60 56.61 16.01
C THR A 491 -6.77 57.37 17.04
N PRO A 492 -5.67 58.06 16.66
CA PRO A 492 -5.05 59.06 17.51
C PRO A 492 -5.89 60.35 17.48
N GLU A 493 -6.38 60.77 18.64
CA GLU A 493 -6.91 62.13 18.83
C GLU A 493 -5.80 63.16 18.58
N ALA A 494 -6.07 64.13 17.72
CA ALA A 494 -5.22 65.29 17.49
C ALA A 494 -5.40 66.33 18.61
N PRO A 495 -4.35 67.07 19.01
CA PRO A 495 -4.43 68.07 20.06
C PRO A 495 -5.12 69.34 19.55
N GLY A 496 -5.98 69.91 20.39
CA GLY A 496 -6.74 71.12 20.09
C GLY A 496 -5.88 72.38 20.02
N ASP A 497 -6.13 73.18 18.99
CA ASP A 497 -5.67 74.57 18.92
C ASP A 497 -6.60 75.48 19.74
N ARG A 498 -6.00 76.25 20.64
CA ARG A 498 -6.57 77.45 21.25
C ARG A 498 -6.16 78.66 20.41
N SER A 499 -7.14 79.33 19.82
CA SER A 499 -7.24 80.80 19.73
C SER A 499 -8.56 81.20 19.10
#